data_AF-R0IR85-F1
#
_entry.id   AF-R0IR85-F1
#
_cell.length_a   1.000
_cell.length_b   1.000
_cell.length_c   1.000
_cell.angle_alpha   90.00
_cell.angle_beta   90.00
_cell.angle_gamma   90.00
#
_symmetry.space_group_name_H-M   'P 1'
#
loop_
_entity.id
_entity.type
_entity.pdbx_description
1 polymer ?
#
loop_
_entity_poly.entity_id
_entity_poly.type
_entity_poly.pdbx_seq_one_letter_code
_entity_poly.pdbx_strand_id
1 'polypeptide(L)'
;MAVKFLSNLSHDRRVPIRRIVLLEDFLAATKPECHAQGLIPYCKENPGLYIERRVNLWRAVFPDASGPLVLDSTGLGGHVHGLEAHYITKGGIGLWIAEARALPNLGMPLESFTLVLDGDPIPTKTTEIFQNVVQRDAA
;
A
#
# COMPACT_ATOMS: atom_id res chain seq x y z
N MET A 1 3.99 8.17 10.68
CA MET A 1 4.55 6.87 10.22
C MET A 1 4.60 5.89 11.37
N ALA A 2 4.03 4.69 11.20
CA ALA A 2 3.86 3.70 12.27
C ALA A 2 5.16 3.29 12.96
N VAL A 3 6.27 3.26 12.23
CA VAL A 3 7.62 3.03 12.79
C VAL A 3 7.95 4.04 13.90
N LYS A 4 7.66 5.34 13.68
CA LYS A 4 7.90 6.39 14.68
C LYS A 4 6.98 6.25 15.90
N PHE A 5 5.75 5.79 15.70
CA PHE A 5 4.85 5.50 16.80
C PHE A 5 5.40 4.37 17.67
N LEU A 6 5.81 3.25 17.05
CA LEU A 6 6.36 2.09 17.75
C LEU A 6 7.70 2.41 18.42
N SER A 7 8.57 3.19 17.77
CA SER A 7 9.86 3.59 18.36
C SER A 7 9.71 4.42 19.63
N ASN A 8 8.59 5.15 19.77
CA ASN A 8 8.29 5.97 20.94
C ASN A 8 7.63 5.19 22.09
N LEU A 9 7.30 3.91 21.90
CA LEU A 9 6.80 3.02 22.94
C LEU A 9 7.96 2.27 23.59
N SER A 10 7.88 2.01 24.90
CA SER A 10 8.78 1.05 25.55
C SER A 10 8.46 -0.38 25.10
N HIS A 11 9.40 -1.30 25.30
CA HIS A 11 9.20 -2.72 24.99
C HIS A 11 7.91 -3.27 25.62
N ASP A 12 7.70 -3.03 26.92
CA ASP A 12 6.51 -3.49 27.66
C ASP A 12 5.18 -2.98 27.07
N ARG A 13 5.22 -1.83 26.37
CA ARG A 13 4.05 -1.26 25.70
C ARG A 13 3.87 -1.77 24.27
N ARG A 14 4.93 -2.28 23.63
CA ARG A 14 4.87 -2.86 22.28
C ARG A 14 4.44 -4.32 22.29
N VAL A 15 4.94 -5.11 23.23
CA VAL A 15 4.66 -6.56 23.34
C VAL A 15 3.16 -6.90 23.44
N PRO A 16 2.27 -6.13 24.10
CA PRO A 16 0.85 -6.47 24.13
C PRO A 16 0.10 -6.10 22.85
N ILE A 17 0.68 -5.31 21.94
CA ILE A 17 0.03 -4.94 20.68
C ILE A 17 -0.08 -6.19 19.80
N ARG A 18 -1.29 -6.49 19.31
CA ARG A 18 -1.52 -7.67 18.45
C ARG A 18 -1.87 -7.31 17.02
N ARG A 19 -2.42 -6.12 16.79
CA ARG A 19 -2.86 -5.71 15.46
C ARG A 19 -2.60 -4.23 15.23
N ILE A 20 -2.01 -3.91 14.09
CA ILE A 20 -1.91 -2.54 13.58
C ILE A 20 -2.49 -2.54 12.18
N VAL A 21 -3.43 -1.62 11.94
CA VAL A 21 -3.96 -1.36 10.60
C VAL A 21 -3.36 -0.06 10.10
N LEU A 22 -2.63 -0.14 8.99
CA LEU A 22 -2.08 1.01 8.28
C LEU A 22 -3.04 1.38 7.17
N LEU A 23 -3.56 2.60 7.24
CA LEU A 23 -4.42 3.16 6.21
C LEU A 23 -3.56 4.07 5.33
N GLU A 24 -3.34 3.65 4.10
CA GLU A 24 -2.63 4.40 3.06
C GLU A 24 -3.69 4.93 2.08
N ASP A 25 -4.42 5.95 2.50
CA ASP A 25 -5.55 6.54 1.77
C ASP A 25 -5.26 7.96 1.25
N PHE A 26 -4.01 8.40 1.30
CA PHE A 26 -3.56 9.68 0.77
C PHE A 26 -2.24 9.52 0.02
N LEU A 27 -1.97 10.46 -0.89
CA LEU A 27 -0.69 10.60 -1.54
C LEU A 27 0.44 10.78 -0.52
N ALA A 28 1.46 9.94 -0.61
CA ALA A 28 2.69 10.10 0.14
C ALA A 28 3.72 10.89 -0.69
N ALA A 29 4.54 11.70 -0.02
CA ALA A 29 5.56 12.51 -0.68
C ALA A 29 6.83 11.74 -1.08
N THR A 30 6.98 10.50 -0.62
CA THR A 30 8.18 9.65 -0.80
C THR A 30 7.80 8.33 -1.46
N LYS A 31 8.61 7.27 -1.30
CA LYS A 31 8.30 5.90 -1.72
C LYS A 31 7.51 5.16 -0.64
N PRO A 32 6.18 5.28 -0.57
CA PRO A 32 5.41 4.67 0.51
C PRO A 32 5.53 3.16 0.52
N GLU A 33 5.69 2.51 -0.63
CA GLU A 33 5.74 1.06 -0.76
C GLU A 33 6.74 0.45 0.25
N CYS A 34 7.95 1.00 0.39
CA CYS A 34 9.01 0.42 1.24
C CYS A 34 8.80 0.59 2.75
N HIS A 35 7.79 1.35 3.18
CA HIS A 35 7.59 1.67 4.60
C HIS A 35 7.34 0.44 5.48
N ALA A 36 6.89 -0.68 4.90
CA ALA A 36 6.68 -1.93 5.63
C ALA A 36 7.98 -2.57 6.13
N GLN A 37 9.12 -2.35 5.47
CA GLN A 37 10.43 -2.86 5.93
C GLN A 37 10.80 -2.34 7.31
N GLY A 38 10.48 -1.08 7.61
CA GLY A 38 10.74 -0.49 8.92
C GLY A 38 9.97 -1.16 10.07
N LEU A 39 8.99 -2.01 9.76
CA LEU A 39 8.20 -2.74 10.75
C LEU A 39 8.78 -4.13 11.09
N ILE A 40 9.74 -4.63 10.29
CA ILE A 40 10.34 -5.95 10.47
C ILE A 40 10.87 -6.18 11.90
N PRO A 41 11.62 -5.24 12.52
CA PRO A 41 12.13 -5.46 13.88
C PRO A 41 11.02 -5.68 14.91
N TYR A 42 9.87 -5.02 14.75
CA TYR A 42 8.76 -5.13 15.69
C TYR A 42 7.96 -6.42 15.50
N CYS A 43 7.82 -6.91 14.26
CA CYS A 43 7.24 -8.23 14.02
C CYS A 43 8.15 -9.36 14.54
N LYS A 44 9.48 -9.17 14.54
CA LYS A 44 10.43 -10.11 15.16
C LYS A 44 10.39 -10.07 16.69
N GLU A 45 10.33 -8.87 17.28
CA GLU A 45 10.25 -8.68 18.74
C GLU A 45 8.95 -9.26 19.32
N ASN A 46 7.84 -9.13 18.59
CA ASN A 46 6.54 -9.59 19.00
C ASN A 46 5.93 -10.49 17.91
N PRO A 47 6.16 -11.81 17.95
CA PRO A 47 5.62 -12.75 16.96
C PRO A 47 4.09 -12.80 16.91
N GLY A 48 3.40 -12.27 17.93
CA GLY A 48 1.95 -12.11 17.94
C GLY A 48 1.45 -10.79 17.33
N LEU A 49 2.35 -9.94 16.82
CA LEU A 49 2.00 -8.72 16.11
C LEU A 49 1.64 -9.04 14.66
N TYR A 50 0.45 -8.62 14.26
CA TYR A 50 -0.05 -8.68 12.90
C TYR A 50 -0.25 -7.28 12.32
N ILE A 51 0.26 -7.05 11.12
CA ILE A 51 0.16 -5.80 10.38
C ILE A 51 -0.77 -6.00 9.19
N GLU A 52 -1.84 -5.21 9.14
CA GLU A 52 -2.66 -5.10 7.95
C GLU A 52 -2.40 -3.76 7.29
N ARG A 53 -2.02 -3.76 6.01
CA ARG A 53 -1.78 -2.54 5.26
C ARG A 53 -2.82 -2.39 4.17
N ARG A 54 -3.72 -1.43 4.32
CA ARG A 54 -4.79 -1.11 3.38
C ARG A 54 -4.36 0.07 2.53
N VAL A 55 -4.30 -0.14 1.22
CA VAL A 55 -3.85 0.86 0.24
C VAL A 55 -5.02 1.21 -0.66
N ASN A 56 -5.51 2.43 -0.57
CA ASN A 56 -6.58 2.89 -1.45
C ASN A 56 -6.00 3.22 -2.83
N LEU A 57 -6.41 2.46 -3.85
CA LEU A 57 -5.83 2.56 -5.17
C LEU A 57 -6.11 3.92 -5.82
N TRP A 58 -7.32 4.44 -5.67
CA TRP A 58 -7.74 5.68 -6.30
C TRP A 58 -7.17 6.93 -5.64
N ARG A 59 -6.86 6.87 -4.34
CA ARG A 59 -6.36 8.02 -3.57
C ARG A 59 -4.85 8.01 -3.36
N ALA A 60 -4.22 6.84 -3.36
CA ALA A 60 -2.80 6.70 -3.02
C ALA A 60 -1.93 6.11 -4.14
N VAL A 61 -2.49 5.40 -5.13
CA VAL A 61 -1.69 4.67 -6.16
C VAL A 61 -1.87 5.25 -7.56
N PHE A 62 -3.11 5.33 -8.05
CA PHE A 62 -3.41 5.82 -9.40
C PHE A 62 -3.07 7.30 -9.61
N PRO A 63 -3.21 8.20 -8.63
CA PRO A 63 -2.71 9.56 -8.73
C PRO A 63 -1.21 9.66 -9.01
N ASP A 64 -0.40 8.78 -8.40
CA ASP A 64 1.04 8.74 -8.60
C ASP A 64 1.40 8.09 -9.95
N ALA A 65 0.62 7.09 -10.36
CA ALA A 65 0.76 6.41 -11.64
C ALA A 65 0.36 7.29 -12.85
N SER A 66 -0.45 8.32 -12.68
CA SER A 66 -1.00 9.11 -13.80
C SER A 66 -0.16 10.32 -14.22
N GLY A 67 1.02 10.53 -13.62
CA GLY A 67 1.80 11.77 -13.82
C GLY A 67 1.17 12.96 -13.08
N PRO A 68 1.62 14.21 -13.30
CA PRO A 68 1.17 15.36 -12.51
C PRO A 68 -0.34 15.54 -12.67
N LEU A 69 -1.09 15.20 -11.61
CA LEU A 69 -2.50 15.52 -11.51
C LEU A 69 -2.66 17.04 -11.43
N VAL A 70 -3.17 17.66 -12.49
CA VAL A 70 -3.88 18.92 -12.34
C VAL A 70 -5.22 18.59 -11.70
N LEU A 71 -5.27 18.67 -10.37
CA LEU A 71 -6.53 18.68 -9.62
C LEU A 71 -7.28 19.97 -9.96
N ASP A 72 -8.29 19.87 -10.84
CA ASP A 72 -9.30 20.91 -10.94
C ASP A 72 -10.08 20.96 -9.61
N SER A 73 -10.06 22.15 -9.02
CA SER A 73 -10.75 22.65 -7.82
C SER A 73 -12.28 22.39 -7.74
N THR A 74 -12.88 21.63 -8.65
CA THR A 74 -14.33 21.35 -8.71
C THR A 74 -14.74 19.98 -8.14
N GLY A 75 -13.80 19.14 -7.71
CA GLY A 75 -14.10 17.94 -6.92
C GLY A 75 -14.81 16.77 -7.65
N LEU A 76 -15.20 16.91 -8.92
CA LEU A 76 -15.86 15.83 -9.69
C LEU A 76 -15.58 15.91 -11.21
N GLY A 77 -14.37 16.29 -11.65
CA GLY A 77 -14.17 16.55 -13.09
C GLY A 77 -12.74 16.49 -13.64
N GLY A 78 -11.80 15.81 -12.99
CA GLY A 78 -10.45 15.66 -13.57
C GLY A 78 -10.48 14.71 -14.76
N HIS A 79 -10.25 15.21 -15.98
CA HIS A 79 -9.95 14.40 -17.15
C HIS A 79 -8.73 13.52 -16.83
N VAL A 80 -9.00 12.23 -16.58
CA VAL A 80 -7.96 11.20 -16.52
C VAL A 80 -7.38 11.09 -17.92
N HIS A 81 -6.26 11.76 -18.19
CA HIS A 81 -5.43 11.38 -19.33
C HIS A 81 -5.07 9.91 -19.07
N GLY A 82 -5.52 9.03 -19.98
CA GLY A 82 -5.78 7.61 -19.66
C GLY A 82 -4.67 6.97 -18.83
N LEU A 83 -5.03 6.33 -17.72
CA LEU A 83 -4.09 5.50 -16.96
C LEU A 83 -3.52 4.44 -17.89
N GLU A 84 -2.31 4.66 -18.38
CA GLU A 84 -1.65 3.69 -19.24
C GLU A 84 -1.35 2.43 -18.41
N ALA A 85 -1.56 1.28 -19.04
CA ALA A 85 -1.45 -0.02 -18.39
C ALA A 85 -0.12 -0.20 -17.65
N HIS A 86 1.00 0.27 -18.23
CA HIS A 86 2.32 0.12 -17.63
C HIS A 86 2.50 0.96 -16.36
N TYR A 87 1.82 2.11 -16.24
CA TYR A 87 1.86 2.90 -15.02
C TYR A 87 1.04 2.25 -13.91
N ILE A 88 -0.10 1.62 -14.24
CA ILE A 88 -0.88 0.84 -13.27
C ILE A 88 -0.06 -0.32 -12.72
N THR A 89 0.64 -1.05 -13.59
CA THR A 89 1.31 -2.30 -13.22
C THR A 89 2.73 -2.06 -12.73
N LYS A 90 3.63 -1.47 -13.52
CA LYS A 90 5.04 -1.29 -13.12
C LYS A 90 5.27 -0.12 -12.17
N GLY A 91 4.53 0.98 -12.34
CA GLY A 91 4.69 2.19 -11.53
C GLY A 91 3.80 2.27 -10.29
N GLY A 92 2.64 1.62 -10.33
CA GLY A 92 1.64 1.67 -9.26
C GLY A 92 1.60 0.37 -8.46
N ILE A 93 0.62 -0.49 -8.77
CA ILE A 93 0.26 -1.67 -7.98
C ILE A 93 1.42 -2.66 -7.84
N GLY A 94 2.23 -2.83 -8.89
CA GLY A 94 3.32 -3.82 -8.90
C GLY A 94 4.40 -3.53 -7.86
N LEU A 95 4.69 -2.26 -7.55
CA LEU A 95 5.65 -1.91 -6.51
C LEU A 95 5.17 -2.37 -5.13
N TRP A 96 3.89 -2.15 -4.82
CA TRP A 96 3.28 -2.58 -3.56
C TRP A 96 3.25 -4.11 -3.42
N ILE A 97 2.90 -4.83 -4.49
CA ILE A 97 2.87 -6.29 -4.49
C ILE A 97 4.30 -6.86 -4.37
N ALA A 98 5.25 -6.33 -5.14
CA ALA A 98 6.64 -6.78 -5.13
C ALA A 98 7.27 -6.59 -3.75
N GLU A 99 7.04 -5.43 -3.13
CA GLU A 99 7.47 -5.18 -1.77
C GLU A 99 6.87 -6.17 -0.78
N ALA A 100 5.54 -6.34 -0.78
CA ALA A 100 4.87 -7.26 0.13
C ALA A 100 5.41 -8.71 0.01
N ARG A 101 5.72 -9.14 -1.22
CA ARG A 101 6.35 -10.44 -1.49
C ARG A 101 7.80 -10.53 -1.03
N ALA A 102 8.53 -9.41 -1.00
CA ALA A 102 9.92 -9.37 -0.54
C ALA A 102 10.04 -9.39 0.99
N LEU A 103 9.05 -8.91 1.74
CA LEU A 103 9.11 -8.78 3.20
C LEU A 103 9.54 -10.06 3.93
N PRO A 104 9.04 -11.28 3.60
CA PRO A 104 9.52 -12.50 4.25
C PRO A 104 11.00 -12.77 4.02
N ASN A 105 11.50 -12.55 2.79
CA ASN A 105 12.92 -12.70 2.46
C ASN A 105 13.80 -11.66 3.17
N LEU A 106 13.24 -10.50 3.50
CA LEU A 106 13.87 -9.46 4.32
C LEU A 106 13.76 -9.75 5.83
N GLY A 107 13.11 -10.84 6.21
CA GLY A 107 13.03 -11.35 7.57
C GLY A 107 11.75 -11.00 8.33
N MET A 108 10.71 -10.48 7.65
CA MET A 108 9.38 -10.38 8.26
C MET A 108 8.80 -11.78 8.49
N PRO A 109 8.24 -12.11 9.67
CA PRO A 109 7.55 -13.38 9.86
C PRO A 109 6.38 -13.55 8.87
N LEU A 110 6.23 -14.74 8.26
CA LEU A 110 5.28 -15.02 7.18
C LEU A 110 3.83 -14.61 7.50
N GLU A 111 3.37 -14.90 8.72
CA GLU A 111 1.99 -14.66 9.15
C GLU A 111 1.79 -13.28 9.80
N SER A 112 2.79 -12.39 9.76
CA SER A 112 2.73 -11.10 10.44
C SER A 112 2.26 -9.93 9.57
N PHE A 113 1.98 -10.17 8.27
CA PHE A 113 1.66 -9.09 7.34
C PHE A 113 0.61 -9.47 6.30
N THR A 114 -0.24 -8.50 5.95
CA THR A 114 -1.14 -8.60 4.80
C THR A 114 -1.24 -7.25 4.09
N LEU A 115 -1.11 -7.28 2.77
CA LEU A 115 -1.43 -6.17 1.89
C LEU A 115 -2.86 -6.31 1.40
N VAL A 116 -3.67 -5.26 1.59
CA VAL A 116 -5.03 -5.14 1.06
C VAL A 116 -5.04 -3.99 0.05
N LEU A 117 -5.38 -4.31 -1.19
CA LEU A 117 -5.59 -3.31 -2.23
C LEU A 117 -7.07 -2.93 -2.25
N ASP A 118 -7.35 -1.70 -1.84
CA ASP A 118 -8.71 -1.17 -1.68
C ASP A 118 -9.13 -0.44 -2.96
N GLY A 119 -10.26 -0.89 -3.53
CA GLY A 119 -10.83 -0.41 -4.79
C GLY A 119 -11.85 0.71 -4.63
N ASP A 120 -12.16 1.15 -3.41
CA ASP A 120 -13.09 2.26 -3.18
C ASP A 120 -12.52 3.58 -3.73
N PRO A 121 -13.36 4.51 -4.23
CA PRO A 121 -14.83 4.46 -4.20
C PRO A 121 -15.46 3.79 -5.42
N ILE A 122 -14.68 3.26 -6.37
CA ILE A 122 -15.18 2.72 -7.65
C ILE A 122 -14.80 1.24 -7.80
N PRO A 123 -15.31 0.33 -6.95
CA PRO A 123 -14.89 -1.07 -6.92
C PRO A 123 -15.14 -1.83 -8.23
N THR A 124 -16.20 -1.48 -8.97
CA THR A 124 -16.49 -2.06 -10.29
C THR A 124 -15.42 -1.72 -11.31
N LYS A 125 -15.00 -0.44 -11.37
CA LYS A 125 -13.93 0.00 -12.26
C LYS A 125 -12.57 -0.57 -11.84
N THR A 126 -12.33 -0.66 -10.53
CA THR A 126 -11.13 -1.34 -10.00
C THR A 126 -11.09 -2.79 -10.48
N THR A 127 -12.20 -3.52 -10.40
CA THR A 127 -12.29 -4.91 -10.85
C THR A 127 -11.97 -5.03 -12.35
N GLU A 128 -12.53 -4.14 -13.17
CA GLU A 128 -12.24 -4.08 -14.61
C GLU A 128 -10.74 -3.86 -14.89
N ILE A 129 -10.09 -2.92 -14.18
CA ILE A 129 -8.65 -2.66 -14.29
C ILE A 129 -7.86 -3.92 -13.93
N PHE A 130 -8.22 -4.61 -12.84
CA PHE A 130 -7.52 -5.83 -12.44
C PHE A 130 -7.63 -6.94 -13.48
N GLN A 131 -8.83 -7.16 -14.02
CA GLN A 131 -9.09 -8.20 -15.01
C GLN A 131 -8.40 -7.91 -16.35
N ASN A 132 -8.50 -6.67 -16.85
CA ASN A 132 -8.08 -6.33 -18.20
C ASN A 132 -6.61 -5.89 -18.30
N VAL A 133 -6.04 -5.39 -17.20
CA VAL A 133 -4.69 -4.83 -17.17
C VAL A 133 -3.78 -5.65 -16.28
N VAL A 134 -4.10 -5.75 -14.99
CA VAL A 134 -3.17 -6.35 -14.00
C VAL A 134 -2.97 -7.85 -14.26
N GLN A 135 -4.05 -8.60 -14.48
CA GLN A 135 -3.96 -10.04 -14.76
C GLN A 135 -3.28 -10.33 -16.09
N ARG A 136 -3.57 -9.53 -17.12
CA ARG A 136 -2.93 -9.64 -18.44
C ARG A 136 -1.42 -9.44 -18.35
N ASP A 137 -0.97 -8.43 -17.60
CA ASP A 137 0.45 -8.09 -17.48
C ASP A 137 1.20 -9.03 -16.50
N ALA A 138 0.48 -9.82 -15.70
CA ALA A 138 1.05 -10.78 -14.76
C ALA A 138 1.19 -12.21 -15.31
N ALA A 139 0.53 -12.52 -16.43
CA ALA A 139 0.59 -13.79 -17.14
C ALA A 139 1.81 -13.88 -18.08
#